data_AF-A0A1B6HM66-F1
#
_entry.id   AF-A0A1B6HM66-F1
#
_cell.length_a   1.000
_cell.length_b   1.000
_cell.length_c   1.000
_cell.angle_alpha   90.00
_cell.angle_beta   90.00
_cell.angle_gamma   90.00
#
_symmetry.space_group_name_H-M   'P 1'
#
loop_
_entity.id
_entity.type
_entity.pdbx_description
1 polymer ?
#
loop_
_entity_poly.entity_id
_entity_poly.type
_entity_poly.pdbx_seq_one_letter_code
_entity_poly.pdbx_strand_id
1 'polypeptide(L)'
;ESHYARRDSSSEKSFLPSHLSVRKMYSEYLKMRVENGNVKSVCYDIFRKVFNTKGYKFKQPYIDTCKTCDALNVSKRHASNKLERDSIDDSHKLHVLEAQEGYDKKREDKANAKESKNQLVLVFDLQQVLPVPYLT
;
A
#
# COMPACT_ATOMS: atom_id res chain seq x y z
N GLU A 1 -8.72 -6.66 -0.75
CA GLU A 1 -7.96 -5.40 -0.61
C GLU A 1 -8.35 -4.73 0.69
N SER A 2 -7.42 -4.07 1.38
CA SER A 2 -7.71 -3.32 2.61
C SER A 2 -8.48 -2.03 2.28
N HIS A 3 -9.53 -1.70 3.03
CA HIS A 3 -10.23 -0.41 2.89
C HIS A 3 -9.39 0.80 3.32
N TYR A 4 -8.19 0.59 3.87
CA TYR A 4 -7.19 1.63 4.12
C TYR A 4 -6.36 2.01 2.89
N ALA A 5 -6.39 1.20 1.83
CA ALA A 5 -5.59 1.47 0.65
C ALA A 5 -6.09 2.76 -0.01
N ARG A 6 -5.22 3.76 -0.11
CA ARG A 6 -5.52 4.98 -0.89
C ARG A 6 -5.67 4.56 -2.35
N ARG A 7 -6.91 4.60 -2.86
CA ARG A 7 -7.28 4.26 -4.25
C ARG A 7 -6.37 4.93 -5.30
N ASP A 8 -5.85 6.12 -4.99
CA ASP A 8 -5.06 6.94 -5.92
C ASP A 8 -3.53 6.80 -5.77
N SER A 9 -3.03 6.09 -4.74
CA SER A 9 -1.57 6.07 -4.45
C SER A 9 -0.81 4.91 -5.07
N SER A 10 -1.52 3.94 -5.65
CA SER A 10 -0.99 2.71 -6.22
C SER A 10 -0.56 2.85 -7.69
N SER A 11 -0.99 3.90 -8.40
CA SER A 11 -0.74 4.04 -9.84
C SER A 11 0.65 4.58 -10.20
N GLU A 12 1.29 5.38 -9.34
CA GLU A 12 2.57 6.04 -9.66
C GLU A 12 3.81 5.38 -9.05
N LYS A 13 3.64 4.49 -8.06
CA LYS A 13 4.77 3.92 -7.31
C LYS A 13 5.07 2.50 -7.75
N SER A 14 6.07 2.34 -8.60
CA SER A 14 6.60 1.03 -8.96
C SER A 14 7.59 0.51 -7.90
N PHE A 15 7.32 -0.69 -7.40
CA PHE A 15 8.14 -1.35 -6.38
C PHE A 15 8.94 -2.50 -6.98
N LEU A 16 10.22 -2.53 -6.67
CA LEU A 16 11.11 -3.64 -6.98
C LEU A 16 11.25 -4.56 -5.76
N PRO A 17 11.46 -5.87 -5.97
CA PRO A 17 11.77 -6.82 -4.90
C PRO A 17 12.86 -6.32 -3.94
N SER A 18 12.68 -6.55 -2.64
CA SER A 18 13.58 -6.08 -1.57
C SER A 18 14.99 -6.65 -1.64
N HIS A 19 15.18 -7.81 -2.28
CA HIS A 19 16.50 -8.42 -2.47
C HIS A 19 17.31 -7.74 -3.59
N LEU A 20 16.69 -6.90 -4.41
CA LEU A 20 17.36 -6.13 -5.45
C LEU A 20 17.98 -4.86 -4.86
N SER A 21 18.97 -4.32 -5.57
CA SER A 21 19.58 -3.02 -5.27
C SER A 21 19.99 -2.36 -6.56
N VAL A 22 20.22 -1.05 -6.57
CA VAL A 22 20.70 -0.32 -7.77
C VAL A 22 21.97 -0.97 -8.33
N ARG A 23 22.84 -1.49 -7.46
CA ARG A 23 24.05 -2.19 -7.85
C ARG A 23 23.78 -3.53 -8.53
N LYS A 24 22.83 -4.33 -8.01
CA LYS A 24 22.39 -5.58 -8.68
C LYS A 24 21.72 -5.27 -10.02
N MET A 25 20.88 -4.24 -10.08
CA MET A 25 20.27 -3.79 -11.33
C MET A 25 21.31 -3.36 -12.37
N TYR A 26 22.39 -2.73 -11.94
CA TYR A 26 23.51 -2.39 -12.83
C TYR A 26 24.24 -3.64 -13.33
N SER A 27 24.49 -4.63 -12.47
CA SER A 27 25.08 -5.91 -12.89
C SER A 27 24.22 -6.62 -13.94
N GLU A 28 22.90 -6.67 -13.74
CA GLU A 28 21.97 -7.25 -14.72
C GLU A 28 21.91 -6.43 -16.02
N TYR A 29 21.97 -5.10 -15.93
CA TYR A 29 22.10 -4.23 -17.10
C TYR A 29 23.35 -4.55 -17.92
N LEU A 30 24.50 -4.78 -17.27
CA LEU A 30 25.74 -5.14 -17.96
C LEU A 30 25.63 -6.49 -18.66
N LYS A 31 25.08 -7.51 -17.98
CA LYS A 31 24.84 -8.84 -18.59
C LYS A 31 23.94 -8.74 -19.81
N MET A 32 22.79 -8.07 -19.68
CA MET A 32 21.85 -7.84 -20.77
C MET A 32 22.49 -7.10 -21.96
N ARG A 33 23.41 -6.16 -21.71
CA ARG A 33 24.13 -5.44 -22.77
C ARG A 33 25.08 -6.38 -23.52
N VAL A 34 25.81 -7.24 -22.81
CA VAL A 34 26.72 -8.23 -23.40
C VAL A 34 25.93 -9.27 -24.22
N GLU A 35 24.84 -9.81 -23.68
CA GLU A 35 23.97 -10.77 -24.37
C GLU A 35 23.38 -10.19 -25.66
N ASN A 36 23.02 -8.90 -25.66
CA ASN A 36 22.50 -8.20 -26.83
C ASN A 36 23.60 -7.69 -27.79
N GLY A 37 24.85 -8.15 -27.66
CA GLY A 37 25.97 -7.78 -28.54
C GLY A 37 26.48 -6.34 -28.37
N ASN A 38 26.07 -5.63 -27.32
CA ASN A 38 26.42 -4.23 -27.06
C ASN A 38 27.53 -4.12 -26.00
N VAL A 39 28.78 -4.07 -26.45
CA VAL A 39 29.96 -4.05 -25.56
C VAL A 39 30.13 -2.71 -24.83
N LYS A 40 29.68 -1.60 -25.41
CA LYS A 40 29.75 -0.28 -24.76
C LYS A 40 28.63 -0.17 -23.73
N SER A 41 28.97 0.17 -22.49
CA SER A 41 28.01 0.42 -21.41
C SER A 41 28.29 1.76 -20.74
N VAL A 42 27.26 2.36 -20.13
CA VAL A 42 27.44 3.58 -19.33
C VAL A 42 28.07 3.23 -17.98
N CYS A 43 28.82 4.16 -17.39
CA CYS A 43 29.33 3.97 -16.04
C CYS A 43 28.18 3.94 -15.01
N TYR A 44 28.47 3.34 -13.85
CA TYR A 44 27.50 3.18 -12.77
C TYR A 44 26.83 4.50 -12.36
N ASP A 45 27.58 5.61 -12.36
CA ASP A 45 27.04 6.91 -11.92
C ASP A 45 25.96 7.45 -12.87
N ILE A 46 26.17 7.29 -14.18
CA ILE A 46 25.17 7.67 -15.19
C ILE A 46 23.95 6.76 -15.05
N PHE A 47 24.17 5.45 -14.93
CA PHE A 47 23.08 4.49 -14.72
C PHE A 47 22.27 4.83 -13.47
N ARG A 48 22.93 5.07 -12.33
CA ARG A 48 22.29 5.40 -11.05
C ARG A 48 21.48 6.70 -11.15
N LYS A 49 22.01 7.73 -11.81
CA LYS A 49 21.28 8.99 -12.04
C LYS A 49 19.99 8.73 -12.82
N VAL A 50 20.06 8.03 -13.93
CA VAL A 50 18.88 7.69 -14.76
C VAL A 50 17.92 6.76 -14.03
N PHE A 51 18.43 5.80 -13.25
CA PHE A 51 17.60 4.88 -12.49
C PHE A 51 16.78 5.61 -11.42
N ASN A 52 17.39 6.57 -10.72
CA ASN A 52 16.72 7.34 -9.68
C ASN A 52 15.62 8.27 -10.21
N THR A 53 15.68 8.71 -11.48
CA THR A 53 14.59 9.51 -12.06
C THR A 53 13.31 8.69 -12.32
N LYS A 54 13.40 7.36 -12.33
CA LYS A 54 12.25 6.47 -12.52
C LYS A 54 11.43 6.24 -11.24
N GLY A 55 11.94 6.63 -10.07
CA GLY A 55 11.19 6.55 -8.81
C GLY A 55 10.97 5.15 -8.23
N TYR A 56 11.67 4.12 -8.74
CA TYR A 56 11.57 2.75 -8.22
C TYR A 56 12.01 2.65 -6.75
N LYS A 57 11.26 1.91 -5.94
CA LYS A 57 11.63 1.61 -4.54
C LYS A 57 11.90 0.12 -4.34
N PHE A 58 13.02 -0.22 -3.70
CA PHE A 58 13.38 -1.60 -3.34
C PHE A 58 12.70 -2.02 -2.05
N LYS A 59 11.39 -2.25 -2.10
CA LYS A 59 10.62 -2.75 -0.96
C LYS A 59 9.36 -3.41 -1.45
N GLN A 60 8.84 -4.34 -0.66
CA GLN A 60 7.47 -4.78 -0.90
C GLN A 60 6.51 -3.62 -0.55
N PRO A 61 5.44 -3.42 -1.35
CA PRO A 61 4.38 -2.51 -0.97
C PRO A 61 3.77 -3.02 0.34
N TYR A 62 4.03 -2.29 1.42
CA TYR A 62 3.35 -2.52 2.68
C TYR A 62 2.01 -1.77 2.60
N ILE A 63 0.93 -2.53 2.69
CA ILE A 63 -0.42 -1.99 2.78
C ILE A 63 -0.90 -2.32 4.18
N ASP A 64 -1.34 -1.31 4.93
CA ASP A 64 -1.95 -1.54 6.24
C ASP A 64 -3.17 -2.43 6.09
N THR A 65 -3.21 -3.53 6.84
CA THR A 65 -4.34 -4.45 6.83
C THR A 65 -5.29 -4.12 7.98
N CYS A 66 -6.57 -4.41 7.78
CA CYS A 66 -7.55 -4.34 8.85
C CYS A 66 -7.63 -5.67 9.57
N LYS A 67 -7.36 -5.67 10.88
CA LYS A 67 -7.46 -6.86 11.73
C LYS A 67 -8.84 -7.52 11.64
N THR A 68 -9.91 -6.71 11.57
CA THR A 68 -11.28 -7.22 11.42
C THR A 68 -11.48 -7.89 10.07
N CYS A 69 -11.04 -7.26 8.97
CA CYS A 69 -11.12 -7.89 7.64
C CYS A 69 -10.27 -9.17 7.57
N ASP A 70 -9.08 -9.15 8.16
CA ASP A 70 -8.17 -10.30 8.19
C ASP A 70 -8.84 -11.46 8.94
N ALA A 71 -9.42 -11.20 10.12
CA ALA A 71 -10.15 -12.19 10.91
C ALA A 71 -11.36 -12.77 10.14
N LEU A 72 -12.20 -11.90 9.55
CA LEU A 72 -13.37 -12.33 8.76
C LEU A 72 -12.96 -13.15 7.54
N ASN A 73 -11.86 -12.79 6.87
CA ASN A 73 -11.34 -13.54 5.73
C ASN A 73 -10.84 -14.93 6.14
N VAL A 74 -10.19 -15.05 7.30
CA VAL A 74 -9.80 -16.35 7.87
C VAL A 74 -11.04 -17.18 8.19
N SER A 75 -12.01 -16.62 8.93
CA SER A 75 -13.27 -17.30 9.26
C SER A 75 -14.01 -17.77 8.00
N LYS A 76 -14.09 -16.93 6.95
CA LYS A 76 -14.73 -17.27 5.68
C LYS A 76 -14.05 -18.44 4.97
N ARG A 77 -12.73 -18.61 5.10
CA ARG A 77 -11.99 -19.74 4.52
C ARG A 77 -12.25 -21.06 5.26
N HIS A 78 -12.54 -20.99 6.55
CA HIS A 78 -12.78 -22.14 7.41
C HIS A 78 -14.27 -22.43 7.68
N ALA A 79 -15.18 -21.62 7.13
CA ALA A 79 -16.62 -21.82 7.25
C ALA A 79 -17.03 -23.19 6.70
N SER A 80 -17.78 -23.95 7.49
CA SER A 80 -18.12 -25.34 7.19
C SER A 80 -19.39 -25.46 6.35
N ASN A 81 -20.26 -24.47 6.42
CA ASN A 81 -21.55 -24.47 5.72
C ASN A 81 -21.83 -23.10 5.05
N LYS A 82 -22.79 -23.10 4.13
CA LYS A 82 -23.14 -21.92 3.33
C LYS A 82 -23.74 -20.79 4.20
N LEU A 83 -24.57 -21.13 5.18
CA LEU A 83 -25.22 -20.14 6.06
C LEU A 83 -24.21 -19.35 6.89
N GLU A 84 -23.19 -20.03 7.44
CA GLU A 84 -22.09 -19.40 8.16
C GLU A 84 -21.28 -18.50 7.22
N ARG A 85 -21.01 -18.97 6.00
CA ARG A 85 -20.30 -18.18 4.99
C ARG A 85 -21.05 -16.90 4.62
N ASP A 86 -22.37 -16.97 4.44
CA ASP A 86 -23.22 -15.84 4.09
C ASP A 86 -23.28 -14.83 5.25
N SER A 87 -23.42 -15.29 6.49
CA SER A 87 -23.37 -14.44 7.70
C SER A 87 -22.03 -13.69 7.86
N ILE A 88 -20.92 -14.37 7.60
CA ILE A 88 -19.58 -13.75 7.62
C ILE A 88 -19.44 -12.72 6.48
N ASP A 89 -20.02 -12.99 5.31
CA ASP A 89 -20.00 -12.06 4.18
C ASP A 89 -20.82 -10.79 4.46
N ASP A 90 -21.99 -10.94 5.08
CA ASP A 90 -22.82 -9.81 5.50
C ASP A 90 -22.13 -8.97 6.58
N SER A 91 -21.49 -9.63 7.55
CA SER A 91 -20.67 -8.95 8.56
C SER A 91 -19.50 -8.18 7.94
N HIS A 92 -18.85 -8.77 6.93
CA HIS A 92 -17.77 -8.11 6.19
C HIS A 92 -18.28 -6.91 5.39
N LYS A 93 -19.42 -7.04 4.70
CA LYS A 93 -20.04 -5.91 3.98
C LYS A 93 -20.40 -4.77 4.92
N LEU A 94 -21.00 -5.08 6.07
CA LEU A 94 -21.35 -4.08 7.07
C LEU A 94 -20.11 -3.30 7.54
N HIS A 95 -19.04 -4.01 7.89
CA HIS A 95 -17.79 -3.38 8.32
C HIS A 95 -17.21 -2.43 7.25
N VAL A 96 -17.24 -2.83 5.97
CA VAL A 96 -16.76 -1.98 4.87
C VAL A 96 -17.66 -0.75 4.68
N LEU A 97 -18.98 -0.91 4.81
CA LEU A 97 -19.94 0.19 4.74
C LEU A 97 -19.72 1.21 5.86
N GLU A 98 -19.58 0.76 7.10
CA GLU A 98 -19.30 1.65 8.25
C GLU A 98 -18.00 2.44 8.07
N ALA A 99 -16.95 1.78 7.57
CA ALA A 99 -15.69 2.44 7.26
C ALA A 99 -15.86 3.51 6.16
N GLN A 100 -16.61 3.20 5.12
CA GLN A 100 -16.91 4.14 4.03
C GLN A 100 -17.72 5.34 4.51
N GLU A 101 -18.76 5.12 5.33
CA GLU A 101 -19.53 6.20 5.96
C GLU A 101 -18.64 7.13 6.79
N GLY A 102 -17.70 6.57 7.55
CA GLY A 102 -16.73 7.36 8.31
C GLY A 102 -15.88 8.27 7.42
N TYR A 103 -15.40 7.76 6.28
CA TYR A 103 -14.67 8.57 5.31
C TYR A 103 -15.53 9.66 4.65
N ASP A 104 -16.80 9.36 4.37
CA ASP A 104 -17.71 10.29 3.71
C ASP A 104 -18.17 11.41 4.65
N LYS A 105 -18.52 11.10 5.90
CA LYS A 105 -18.78 12.12 6.94
C LYS A 105 -17.57 13.02 7.16
N LYS A 106 -16.37 12.45 7.26
CA LYS A 106 -15.12 13.22 7.36
C LYS A 106 -14.91 14.16 6.16
N ARG A 107 -15.31 13.75 4.96
CA ARG A 107 -15.20 14.56 3.74
C ARG A 107 -16.21 15.70 3.76
N GLU A 108 -17.43 15.41 4.17
CA GLU A 108 -18.52 16.36 4.34
C GLU A 108 -18.17 17.42 5.40
N ASP A 109 -17.71 17.01 6.59
CA ASP A 109 -17.26 17.90 7.65
C ASP A 109 -16.17 18.86 7.17
N LYS A 110 -15.21 18.35 6.40
CA LYS A 110 -14.15 19.18 5.80
C LYS A 110 -14.66 20.16 4.75
N ALA A 111 -15.71 19.83 4.01
CA ALA A 111 -16.33 20.73 3.05
C ALA A 111 -17.11 21.83 3.80
N ASN A 112 -17.94 21.43 4.76
CA ASN A 112 -18.75 22.33 5.57
C ASN A 112 -17.90 23.35 6.35
N ALA A 113 -16.77 22.91 6.92
CA ALA A 113 -15.84 23.79 7.63
C ALA A 113 -15.11 24.79 6.73
N LYS A 114 -15.02 24.55 5.41
CA LYS A 114 -14.45 25.53 4.46
C LYS A 114 -15.43 26.64 4.12
N GLU A 115 -16.71 26.32 4.08
CA GLU A 115 -17.78 27.25 3.70
C GLU A 115 -18.31 28.04 4.91
N SER A 116 -18.32 27.43 6.09
CA SER A 116 -18.82 28.03 7.32
C SER A 116 -17.72 28.73 8.12
N LYS A 117 -17.96 29.96 8.55
CA LYS A 117 -17.07 30.69 9.48
C LYS A 117 -17.25 30.27 10.95
N ASN A 118 -18.28 29.50 11.27
CA ASN A 118 -18.66 29.15 12.64
C ASN A 118 -18.32 27.71 13.05
N GLN A 119 -17.69 26.92 12.16
CA GLN A 119 -17.39 25.52 12.41
C GLN A 119 -15.89 25.25 12.22
N LEU A 120 -15.27 24.63 13.22
CA LEU A 120 -13.89 24.15 13.16
C LEU A 120 -13.90 22.62 13.22
N VAL A 121 -13.30 21.98 12.22
CA VAL A 121 -13.19 20.51 12.16
C VAL A 121 -11.76 20.11 12.46
N LEU A 122 -11.60 19.32 13.52
CA LEU A 122 -10.32 18.76 13.94
C LEU A 122 -10.21 17.32 13.46
N VAL A 123 -9.18 17.03 12.68
CA VAL A 123 -8.90 15.67 12.17
C VAL A 123 -7.53 15.26 12.65
N PHE A 124 -7.49 14.17 13.41
CA PHE A 124 -6.25 13.58 13.90
C PHE A 124 -6.06 12.23 13.23
N ASP A 125 -4.83 11.97 12.80
CA ASP A 125 -4.41 10.62 12.42
C ASP A 125 -3.85 9.96 13.68
N LEU A 126 -4.30 8.74 13.99
CA LEU A 126 -3.74 8.00 15.12
C LEU A 126 -2.37 7.47 14.69
N GLN A 127 -1.37 7.65 15.56
CA GLN A 127 -0.02 7.15 15.26
C GLN A 127 -0.02 5.64 15.02
N GLN A 128 0.82 5.21 14.08
CA GLN A 128 1.10 3.81 13.81
C GLN A 128 1.53 3.11 15.10
N VAL A 129 0.94 1.93 15.38
CA VAL A 129 1.38 1.07 16.48
C VAL A 129 2.86 0.78 16.28
N LEU A 130 3.71 1.33 17.15
CA LEU A 130 5.15 1.09 17.07
C LEU A 130 5.39 -0.41 17.27
N PRO A 131 6.14 -1.08 16.39
CA PRO A 131 6.45 -2.48 16.58
C PRO A 131 7.23 -2.63 17.89
N VAL A 132 6.81 -3.60 18.70
CA VAL A 132 7.57 -4.00 19.89
C VAL A 132 8.94 -4.47 19.40
N PRO A 133 10.05 -4.00 20.00
CA PRO A 133 11.39 -4.42 19.59
C PRO A 133 11.50 -5.94 19.68
N TYR A 134 12.11 -6.52 18.64
CA TYR A 134 12.39 -7.95 18.60
C TYR A 134 13.44 -8.25 19.67
N LEU A 135 13.13 -9.15 20.59
CA LEU A 135 14.12 -9.74 21.50
C LEU A 135 14.92 -10.76 20.68
N THR A 136 16.12 -10.36 20.24
CA THR A 136 17.17 -11.26 19.76
C THR A 136 18.08 -11.66 20.90
#